data_AF-A0A7C3YUY9-F1
#
_entry.id   AF-A0A7C3YUY9-F1
#
_cell.length_a   1.000
_cell.length_b   1.000
_cell.length_c   1.000
_cell.angle_alpha   90.00
_cell.angle_beta   90.00
_cell.angle_gamma   90.00
#
_symmetry.space_group_name_H-M   'P 1'
#
loop_
_entity.id
_entity.type
_entity.pdbx_description
1 polymer ?
#
loop_
_entity_poly.entity_id
_entity_poly.type
_entity_poly.pdbx_seq_one_letter_code
_entity_poly.pdbx_strand_id
1 'polypeptide(L)'
;KLPNQINEFFLWPADVVLGLYDNPDNWSIPDVILKFTNDISNAIKEIRPKAKMSFLSYWSTWGVPNKVKPADSVFLEIAHIHQCFSHSISNPLCPVNSNEVANVIDGLLEIFDPSETHVLGYWLDASLFGRGVYQDLSGRLPNTGSIIQQDLIYYKNKGIPNISTFAVDLNKEYFQRFASPDVFLYPMLLWDVDIDVDQELANFCENYYGSRDMIEVFQYTEQIDPRHAEQFNSLKQHLLHSEIVVKDVIKSTSSDVYTLRLNKLLDEIEHVHKWINKTLA
;
A
#
# COMPACT_ATOMS: atom_id res chain seq x y z
N LYS A 1 -17.96 18.01 -22.60
CA LYS A 1 -18.59 16.68 -22.38
C LYS A 1 -17.46 15.69 -22.14
N LEU A 2 -17.57 14.81 -21.14
CA LEU A 2 -16.57 13.75 -20.90
C LEU A 2 -16.52 12.76 -22.08
N PRO A 3 -15.37 12.13 -22.37
CA PRO A 3 -15.25 11.11 -23.41
C PRO A 3 -16.24 9.94 -23.22
N ASN A 4 -16.72 9.34 -24.31
CA ASN A 4 -17.68 8.22 -24.30
C ASN A 4 -17.10 6.91 -23.74
N GLN A 5 -15.78 6.86 -23.53
CA GLN A 5 -15.06 5.73 -22.96
C GLN A 5 -15.06 5.75 -21.42
N ILE A 6 -15.15 6.93 -20.79
CA ILE A 6 -15.12 7.07 -19.32
C ILE A 6 -16.49 6.72 -18.74
N ASN A 7 -16.65 5.48 -18.30
CA ASN A 7 -17.92 4.98 -17.74
C ASN A 7 -17.84 4.65 -16.26
N GLU A 8 -16.64 4.53 -15.69
CA GLU A 8 -16.45 4.30 -14.27
C GLU A 8 -16.18 5.65 -13.59
N PHE A 9 -16.93 5.90 -12.52
CA PHE A 9 -16.84 7.12 -11.74
C PHE A 9 -16.49 6.75 -10.31
N PHE A 10 -15.47 7.41 -9.78
CA PHE A 10 -14.97 7.20 -8.44
C PHE A 10 -15.41 8.37 -7.55
N LEU A 11 -16.04 8.07 -6.41
CA LEU A 11 -16.46 9.09 -5.46
C LEU A 11 -15.83 8.85 -4.10
N TRP A 12 -15.03 9.82 -3.68
CA TRP A 12 -14.44 9.86 -2.36
C TRP A 12 -15.33 10.72 -1.46
N PRO A 13 -16.02 10.12 -0.46
CA PRO A 13 -16.73 10.89 0.55
C PRO A 13 -15.75 11.75 1.35
N ALA A 14 -16.28 12.63 2.21
CA ALA A 14 -15.44 13.51 3.02
C ALA A 14 -14.39 12.70 3.80
N ASP A 15 -13.12 13.10 3.67
CA ASP A 15 -11.97 12.47 4.33
C ASP A 15 -11.90 12.88 5.82
N VAL A 16 -12.95 12.51 6.55
CA VAL A 16 -13.14 12.75 7.98
C VAL A 16 -13.87 11.56 8.61
N VAL A 17 -13.82 11.46 9.93
CA VAL A 17 -14.66 10.49 10.65
C VAL A 17 -16.12 10.88 10.48
N LEU A 18 -16.90 9.99 9.86
CA LEU A 18 -18.33 10.20 9.65
C LEU A 18 -19.10 9.77 10.90
N GLY A 19 -20.21 10.46 11.16
CA GLY A 19 -21.18 10.12 12.20
C GLY A 19 -22.59 10.17 11.64
N LEU A 20 -23.46 9.29 12.13
CA LEU A 20 -24.89 9.32 11.80
C LEU A 20 -25.64 10.08 12.89
N TYR A 21 -26.41 11.07 12.48
CA TYR A 21 -27.35 11.79 13.36
C TYR A 21 -28.75 11.19 13.19
N ASP A 22 -29.51 11.07 14.28
CA ASP A 22 -30.87 10.50 14.31
C ASP A 22 -31.00 9.15 13.56
N ASN A 23 -30.43 8.09 14.15
CA ASN A 23 -30.36 6.75 13.57
C ASN A 23 -31.25 5.71 14.31
N PRO A 24 -32.58 5.89 14.38
CA PRO A 24 -33.48 5.01 15.15
C PRO A 24 -33.53 3.58 14.59
N ASP A 25 -33.28 3.44 13.29
CA ASP A 25 -33.27 2.16 12.60
C ASP A 25 -31.92 1.44 12.70
N ASN A 26 -30.92 2.01 13.37
CA ASN A 26 -29.57 1.44 13.57
C ASN A 26 -28.86 1.07 12.25
N TRP A 27 -28.82 1.99 11.30
CA TRP A 27 -28.03 1.89 10.07
C TRP A 27 -26.53 1.95 10.38
N SER A 28 -25.72 1.23 9.62
CA SER A 28 -24.27 1.43 9.61
C SER A 28 -23.87 2.55 8.65
N ILE A 29 -22.69 3.14 8.82
CA ILE A 29 -22.14 4.11 7.87
C ILE A 29 -21.99 3.51 6.46
N PRO A 30 -21.43 2.28 6.30
CA PRO A 30 -21.43 1.59 4.99
C PRO A 30 -22.82 1.47 4.34
N ASP A 31 -23.88 1.18 5.11
CA ASP A 31 -25.24 1.10 4.55
C ASP A 31 -25.74 2.44 4.00
N VAL A 32 -25.54 3.51 4.76
CA VAL A 32 -25.99 4.85 4.38
C VAL A 32 -25.23 5.33 3.14
N ILE A 33 -23.91 5.10 3.10
CA ILE A 33 -23.10 5.49 1.96
C ILE A 33 -23.40 4.62 0.73
N LEU A 34 -23.64 3.32 0.89
CA LEU A 34 -24.06 2.47 -0.23
C LEU A 34 -25.42 2.89 -0.78
N LYS A 35 -26.37 3.23 0.09
CA LYS A 35 -27.67 3.77 -0.35
C LYS A 35 -27.48 5.05 -1.17
N PHE A 36 -26.68 5.98 -0.67
CA PHE A 36 -26.37 7.22 -1.40
C PHE A 36 -25.68 6.95 -2.74
N THR A 37 -24.76 5.99 -2.78
CA THR A 37 -24.05 5.56 -4.00
C THR A 37 -25.02 4.98 -5.04
N ASN A 38 -25.97 4.15 -4.61
CA ASN A 38 -27.05 3.64 -5.47
C ASN A 38 -27.90 4.78 -6.05
N ASP A 39 -28.29 5.76 -5.22
CA ASP A 39 -29.08 6.91 -5.63
C ASP A 39 -28.32 7.75 -6.70
N ILE A 40 -27.02 7.99 -6.51
CA ILE A 40 -26.17 8.67 -7.51
C ILE A 40 -26.06 7.86 -8.80
N SER A 41 -25.80 6.55 -8.70
CA SER A 41 -25.63 5.66 -9.86
C SER A 41 -26.88 5.70 -10.76
N ASN A 42 -28.07 5.67 -10.16
CA ASN A 42 -29.34 5.81 -10.89
C ASN A 42 -29.45 7.16 -11.62
N ALA A 43 -29.13 8.26 -10.95
CA ALA A 43 -29.19 9.59 -11.55
C ALA A 43 -28.20 9.75 -12.73
N ILE A 44 -26.97 9.22 -12.59
CA ILE A 44 -25.97 9.29 -13.67
C ILE A 44 -26.41 8.46 -14.88
N LYS A 45 -27.06 7.31 -14.67
CA LYS A 45 -27.52 6.43 -15.75
C LYS A 45 -28.57 7.04 -16.66
N GLU A 46 -29.38 7.98 -16.17
CA GLU A 46 -30.33 8.72 -17.01
C GLU A 46 -29.62 9.52 -18.11
N ILE A 47 -28.41 10.01 -17.83
CA ILE A 47 -27.59 10.80 -18.76
C ILE A 47 -26.60 9.90 -19.50
N ARG A 48 -26.12 8.84 -18.84
CA ARG A 48 -25.07 7.95 -19.35
C ARG A 48 -25.39 6.49 -18.99
N PRO A 49 -26.14 5.76 -19.84
CA PRO A 49 -26.66 4.43 -19.50
C PRO A 49 -25.61 3.36 -19.14
N LYS A 50 -24.36 3.54 -19.61
CA LYS A 50 -23.23 2.64 -19.33
C LYS A 50 -22.44 3.00 -18.08
N ALA A 51 -22.81 4.08 -17.38
CA ALA A 51 -22.08 4.54 -16.22
C ALA A 51 -22.18 3.56 -15.05
N LYS A 52 -21.06 3.41 -14.34
CA LYS A 52 -20.93 2.72 -13.07
C LYS A 52 -20.31 3.65 -12.04
N MET A 53 -20.68 3.48 -10.77
CA MET A 53 -20.21 4.29 -9.66
C MET A 53 -19.49 3.41 -8.63
N SER A 54 -18.35 3.86 -8.11
CA SER A 54 -17.67 3.15 -7.03
C SER A 54 -18.39 3.38 -5.69
N PHE A 55 -18.52 2.31 -4.91
CA PHE A 55 -18.68 2.38 -3.47
C PHE A 55 -17.29 2.25 -2.84
N LEU A 56 -16.80 3.31 -2.20
CA LEU A 56 -15.52 3.31 -1.53
C LEU A 56 -15.66 2.69 -0.13
N SER A 57 -14.98 1.56 0.11
CA SER A 57 -14.75 1.03 1.46
C SER A 57 -13.40 1.51 1.96
N TYR A 58 -13.44 2.57 2.77
CA TYR A 58 -12.28 3.30 3.30
C TYR A 58 -12.64 3.94 4.63
N TRP A 59 -11.75 3.84 5.62
CA TRP A 59 -11.87 4.54 6.91
C TRP A 59 -13.26 4.41 7.55
N SER A 60 -14.10 5.46 7.56
CA SER A 60 -15.44 5.44 8.15
C SER A 60 -16.44 4.52 7.43
N THR A 61 -16.20 4.21 6.16
CA THR A 61 -16.98 3.25 5.36
C THR A 61 -16.31 1.89 5.29
N TRP A 62 -15.26 1.66 6.08
CA TRP A 62 -14.65 0.33 6.23
C TRP A 62 -15.61 -0.61 6.96
N GLY A 63 -16.08 -1.64 6.26
CA GLY A 63 -17.06 -2.60 6.78
C GLY A 63 -18.07 -3.01 5.71
N VAL A 64 -18.79 -4.10 5.99
CA VAL A 64 -19.75 -4.69 5.05
C VAL A 64 -21.14 -4.08 5.26
N PRO A 65 -21.74 -3.41 4.25
CA PRO A 65 -23.16 -3.04 4.26
C PRO A 65 -24.04 -4.27 4.52
N ASN A 66 -25.01 -4.16 5.43
CA ASN A 66 -25.86 -5.28 5.86
C ASN A 66 -27.37 -5.07 5.61
N LYS A 67 -27.81 -3.85 5.28
CA LYS A 67 -29.20 -3.50 4.97
C LYS A 67 -29.42 -3.14 3.51
N VAL A 68 -28.36 -2.77 2.81
CA VAL A 68 -28.43 -2.31 1.42
C VAL A 68 -27.57 -3.21 0.54
N LYS A 69 -28.09 -3.54 -0.63
CA LYS A 69 -27.34 -4.24 -1.68
C LYS A 69 -26.89 -3.24 -2.74
N PRO A 70 -25.73 -3.44 -3.38
CA PRO A 70 -25.32 -2.61 -4.50
C PRO A 70 -26.28 -2.79 -5.66
N ALA A 71 -26.58 -1.70 -6.37
CA ALA A 71 -27.23 -1.78 -7.68
C ALA A 71 -26.24 -2.36 -8.72
N ASP A 72 -26.74 -2.94 -9.81
CA ASP A 72 -25.92 -3.53 -10.89
C ASP A 72 -24.90 -2.56 -11.53
N SER A 73 -25.07 -1.26 -11.30
CA SER A 73 -24.18 -0.19 -11.77
C SER A 73 -23.34 0.42 -10.64
N VAL A 74 -23.17 -0.30 -9.54
CA VAL A 74 -22.26 0.06 -8.46
C VAL A 74 -21.21 -1.05 -8.34
N PHE A 75 -19.95 -0.65 -8.36
CA PHE A 75 -18.81 -1.56 -8.15
C PHE A 75 -18.06 -1.17 -6.88
N LEU A 76 -17.23 -2.08 -6.37
CA LEU A 76 -16.49 -1.87 -5.13
C LEU A 76 -15.12 -1.22 -5.40
N GLU A 77 -14.76 -0.24 -4.59
CA GLU A 77 -13.38 0.26 -4.46
C GLU A 77 -12.92 0.04 -3.02
N ILE A 78 -11.86 -0.74 -2.83
CA ILE A 78 -11.27 -1.07 -1.52
C ILE A 78 -10.05 -0.20 -1.29
N ALA A 79 -10.03 0.58 -0.21
CA ALA A 79 -8.87 1.37 0.21
C ALA A 79 -8.67 1.24 1.72
N HIS A 80 -7.93 0.23 2.16
CA HIS A 80 -7.76 -0.11 3.57
C HIS A 80 -6.44 0.46 4.09
N ILE A 81 -6.52 1.70 4.57
CA ILE A 81 -5.37 2.45 5.07
C ILE A 81 -4.82 1.94 6.42
N HIS A 82 -5.64 1.24 7.21
CA HIS A 82 -5.29 0.82 8.58
C HIS A 82 -4.73 -0.60 8.69
N GLN A 83 -4.28 -1.17 7.57
CA GLN A 83 -3.61 -2.47 7.57
C GLN A 83 -2.23 -2.43 8.25
N CYS A 84 -1.70 -3.61 8.58
CA CYS A 84 -0.28 -3.78 8.84
C CYS A 84 0.47 -3.84 7.51
N PHE A 85 1.50 -3.00 7.35
CA PHE A 85 2.38 -3.03 6.17
C PHE A 85 3.64 -3.88 6.38
N SER A 86 3.81 -4.47 7.57
CA SER A 86 4.92 -5.38 7.91
C SER A 86 4.62 -6.85 7.64
N HIS A 87 3.38 -7.17 7.30
CA HIS A 87 2.91 -8.52 7.01
C HIS A 87 1.91 -8.46 5.86
N SER A 88 1.82 -9.52 5.06
CA SER A 88 0.79 -9.62 4.02
C SER A 88 -0.61 -9.78 4.61
N ILE A 89 -1.63 -9.48 3.79
CA ILE A 89 -3.05 -9.59 4.17
C ILE A 89 -3.39 -11.01 4.63
N SER A 90 -2.82 -12.02 3.99
CA SER A 90 -3.05 -13.43 4.30
C SER A 90 -2.15 -13.99 5.42
N ASN A 91 -1.30 -13.19 6.05
CA ASN A 91 -0.38 -13.70 7.07
C ASN A 91 -1.14 -14.04 8.37
N PRO A 92 -1.22 -15.33 8.79
CA PRO A 92 -2.00 -15.75 9.95
C PRO A 92 -1.42 -15.26 11.29
N LEU A 93 -0.17 -14.79 11.30
CA LEU A 93 0.48 -14.23 12.48
C LEU A 93 0.23 -12.73 12.66
N CYS A 94 -0.50 -12.09 11.75
CA CYS A 94 -0.88 -10.69 11.83
C CYS A 94 -2.40 -10.54 11.96
N PRO A 95 -2.97 -10.54 13.19
CA PRO A 95 -4.41 -10.47 13.39
C PRO A 95 -5.09 -9.27 12.74
N VAL A 96 -4.41 -8.11 12.68
CA VAL A 96 -4.90 -6.90 12.00
C VAL A 96 -5.22 -7.22 10.54
N ASN A 97 -4.31 -7.93 9.87
CA ASN A 97 -4.49 -8.27 8.47
C ASN A 97 -5.39 -9.50 8.29
N SER A 98 -5.07 -10.62 8.94
CA SER A 98 -5.77 -11.88 8.72
C SER A 98 -7.19 -11.93 9.30
N ASN A 99 -7.45 -11.23 10.40
CA ASN A 99 -8.73 -11.32 11.11
C ASN A 99 -9.59 -10.06 10.96
N GLU A 100 -9.01 -8.90 10.67
CA GLU A 100 -9.80 -7.67 10.48
C GLU A 100 -9.88 -7.32 8.99
N VAL A 101 -8.74 -7.07 8.34
CA VAL A 101 -8.71 -6.64 6.93
C VAL A 101 -9.27 -7.71 5.99
N ALA A 102 -8.73 -8.93 6.03
CA ALA A 102 -9.13 -10.01 5.14
C ALA A 102 -10.61 -10.38 5.31
N ASN A 103 -11.12 -10.37 6.55
CA ASN A 103 -12.53 -10.67 6.82
C ASN A 103 -13.48 -9.60 6.25
N VAL A 104 -13.12 -8.32 6.33
CA VAL A 104 -13.91 -7.26 5.71
C VAL A 104 -13.88 -7.36 4.18
N ILE A 105 -12.71 -7.63 3.59
CA ILE A 105 -12.60 -7.86 2.15
C ILE A 105 -13.49 -9.04 1.73
N ASP A 106 -13.38 -10.17 2.42
CA ASP A 106 -14.17 -11.37 2.10
C ASP A 106 -15.68 -11.09 2.18
N GLY A 107 -16.14 -10.42 3.24
CA GLY A 107 -17.56 -10.06 3.36
C GLY A 107 -18.04 -9.01 2.34
N LEU A 108 -17.17 -8.09 1.91
CA LEU A 108 -17.49 -7.17 0.81
C LEU A 108 -17.65 -7.94 -0.51
N LEU A 109 -16.78 -8.90 -0.78
CA LEU A 109 -16.82 -9.73 -1.99
C LEU A 109 -17.99 -10.74 -2.00
N GLU A 110 -18.68 -10.95 -0.89
CA GLU A 110 -19.94 -11.70 -0.87
C GLU A 110 -21.11 -10.92 -1.51
N ILE A 111 -21.03 -9.58 -1.54
CA ILE A 111 -22.11 -8.72 -2.04
C ILE A 111 -21.73 -7.91 -3.28
N PHE A 112 -20.44 -7.73 -3.56
CA PHE A 112 -19.92 -7.09 -4.77
C PHE A 112 -19.26 -8.11 -5.69
N ASP A 113 -19.33 -7.89 -7.00
CA ASP A 113 -18.64 -8.74 -7.97
C ASP A 113 -17.12 -8.52 -7.90
N PRO A 114 -16.31 -9.56 -7.57
CA PRO A 114 -14.86 -9.42 -7.53
C PRO A 114 -14.25 -9.00 -8.86
N SER A 115 -14.83 -9.43 -9.99
CA SER A 115 -14.32 -9.13 -11.33
C SER A 115 -14.46 -7.66 -11.74
N GLU A 116 -15.31 -6.92 -11.03
CA GLU A 116 -15.52 -5.48 -11.22
C GLU A 116 -14.94 -4.65 -10.06
N THR A 117 -14.29 -5.30 -9.08
CA THR A 117 -13.73 -4.64 -7.90
C THR A 117 -12.41 -3.95 -8.24
N HIS A 118 -12.17 -2.82 -7.59
CA HIS A 118 -10.92 -2.07 -7.62
C HIS A 118 -10.27 -2.06 -6.24
N VAL A 119 -8.95 -2.23 -6.21
CA VAL A 119 -8.13 -2.00 -5.01
C VAL A 119 -7.30 -0.74 -5.23
N LEU A 120 -7.32 0.13 -4.23
CA LEU A 120 -6.40 1.25 -4.10
C LEU A 120 -5.55 1.05 -2.84
N GLY A 121 -4.33 0.55 -3.05
CA GLY A 121 -3.36 0.29 -1.99
C GLY A 121 -2.59 1.53 -1.57
N TYR A 122 -1.88 1.43 -0.45
CA TYR A 122 -1.07 2.50 0.13
C TYR A 122 0.42 2.15 0.23
N TRP A 123 0.86 1.11 -0.49
CA TRP A 123 2.25 0.62 -0.43
C TRP A 123 3.27 1.68 -0.84
N LEU A 124 2.90 2.60 -1.75
CA LEU A 124 3.78 3.68 -2.22
C LEU A 124 3.41 5.08 -1.67
N ASP A 125 2.56 5.15 -0.64
CA ASP A 125 2.11 6.44 -0.07
C ASP A 125 3.14 6.98 0.94
N ALA A 126 4.12 7.75 0.47
CA ALA A 126 5.10 8.38 1.34
C ALA A 126 4.46 9.37 2.34
N SER A 127 3.30 9.94 2.03
CA SER A 127 2.58 10.81 2.98
C SER A 127 2.04 10.00 4.18
N LEU A 128 1.64 8.74 3.97
CA LEU A 128 1.23 7.82 5.02
C LEU A 128 2.42 7.45 5.92
N PHE A 129 3.56 7.10 5.33
CA PHE A 129 4.79 6.78 6.06
C PHE A 129 5.52 8.03 6.62
N GLY A 130 4.93 9.22 6.44
CA GLY A 130 5.39 10.49 7.01
C GLY A 130 4.49 11.04 8.12
N ARG A 131 3.44 10.31 8.52
CA ARG A 131 2.46 10.76 9.52
C ARG A 131 2.16 9.70 10.58
N GLY A 132 1.45 10.13 11.63
CA GLY A 132 0.97 9.24 12.69
C GLY A 132 2.12 8.47 13.35
N VAL A 133 1.95 7.15 13.47
CA VAL A 133 2.95 6.26 14.10
C VAL A 133 4.27 6.16 13.32
N TYR A 134 4.27 6.57 12.04
CA TYR A 134 5.46 6.54 11.17
C TYR A 134 6.12 7.91 11.01
N GLN A 135 5.65 8.95 11.70
CA GLN A 135 6.07 10.34 11.45
C GLN A 135 7.60 10.52 11.41
N ASP A 136 8.32 9.85 12.30
CA ASP A 136 9.77 9.94 12.40
C ASP A 136 10.52 9.27 11.23
N LEU A 137 9.88 8.34 10.49
CA LEU A 137 10.41 7.84 9.22
C LEU A 137 10.41 8.90 8.11
N SER A 138 9.71 10.02 8.32
CA SER A 138 9.75 11.21 7.45
C SER A 138 9.40 10.90 5.99
N GLY A 139 8.47 9.96 5.79
CA GLY A 139 7.98 9.53 4.49
C GLY A 139 8.79 8.45 3.82
N ARG A 140 9.88 7.94 4.42
CA ARG A 140 10.63 6.81 3.87
C ARG A 140 9.69 5.61 3.70
N LEU A 141 9.64 5.05 2.50
CA LEU A 141 8.91 3.80 2.27
C LEU A 141 9.70 2.64 2.88
N PRO A 142 9.05 1.70 3.58
CA PRO A 142 9.70 0.47 3.99
C PRO A 142 10.03 -0.37 2.76
N ASN A 143 10.98 -1.28 2.91
CA ASN A 143 11.27 -2.27 1.88
C ASN A 143 10.40 -3.52 2.06
N THR A 144 9.36 -3.65 1.23
CA THR A 144 8.23 -4.57 1.40
C THR A 144 7.82 -5.28 0.11
N GLY A 145 8.66 -5.32 -0.93
CA GLY A 145 8.34 -5.97 -2.22
C GLY A 145 7.75 -7.38 -2.13
N SER A 146 8.24 -8.22 -1.21
CA SER A 146 7.70 -9.57 -0.97
C SER A 146 6.29 -9.56 -0.37
N ILE A 147 5.97 -8.58 0.47
CA ILE A 147 4.63 -8.37 1.05
C ILE A 147 3.69 -7.87 -0.03
N ILE A 148 4.12 -6.89 -0.83
CA ILE A 148 3.35 -6.39 -1.98
C ILE A 148 3.00 -7.55 -2.92
N GLN A 149 3.96 -8.40 -3.26
CA GLN A 149 3.70 -9.59 -4.08
C GLN A 149 2.63 -10.49 -3.47
N GLN A 150 2.73 -10.80 -2.18
CA GLN A 150 1.75 -11.64 -1.49
C GLN A 150 0.35 -11.02 -1.44
N ASP A 151 0.24 -9.71 -1.24
CA ASP A 151 -1.03 -8.99 -1.27
C ASP A 151 -1.65 -9.01 -2.67
N LEU A 152 -0.84 -8.81 -3.72
CA LEU A 152 -1.30 -8.91 -5.11
C LEU A 152 -1.77 -10.33 -5.46
N ILE A 153 -1.07 -11.37 -5.00
CA ILE A 153 -1.51 -12.76 -5.13
C ILE A 153 -2.84 -12.98 -4.40
N TYR A 154 -2.98 -12.43 -3.19
CA TYR A 154 -4.23 -12.50 -2.43
C TYR A 154 -5.41 -11.93 -3.24
N TYR A 155 -5.27 -10.73 -3.81
CA TYR A 155 -6.33 -10.12 -4.64
C TYR A 155 -6.61 -10.89 -5.93
N LYS A 156 -5.55 -11.33 -6.62
CA LYS A 156 -5.68 -12.16 -7.84
C LYS A 156 -6.47 -13.44 -7.55
N ASN A 157 -6.19 -14.10 -6.44
CA ASN A 157 -6.90 -15.32 -6.01
C ASN A 157 -8.37 -15.06 -5.62
N LYS A 158 -8.70 -13.83 -5.21
CA LYS A 158 -10.09 -13.39 -4.98
C LYS A 158 -10.81 -12.98 -6.26
N GLY A 159 -10.14 -13.00 -7.42
CA GLY A 159 -10.72 -12.64 -8.71
C GLY A 159 -10.77 -11.15 -8.98
N ILE A 160 -10.00 -10.33 -8.25
CA ILE A 160 -9.93 -8.88 -8.42
C ILE A 160 -8.86 -8.53 -9.46
N PRO A 161 -9.21 -7.89 -10.59
CA PRO A 161 -8.26 -7.58 -11.65
C PRO A 161 -7.67 -6.17 -11.56
N ASN A 162 -8.38 -5.23 -10.94
CA ASN A 162 -8.01 -3.81 -10.96
C ASN A 162 -7.30 -3.43 -9.67
N ILE A 163 -5.99 -3.21 -9.74
CA ILE A 163 -5.17 -2.82 -8.59
C ILE A 163 -4.37 -1.57 -8.94
N SER A 164 -4.40 -0.61 -8.02
CA SER A 164 -3.65 0.64 -8.09
C SER A 164 -3.10 0.98 -6.70
N THR A 165 -2.23 1.98 -6.61
CA THR A 165 -1.73 2.46 -5.31
C THR A 165 -1.54 3.97 -5.32
N PHE A 166 -1.74 4.60 -4.16
CA PHE A 166 -1.27 5.95 -3.94
C PHE A 166 0.25 6.02 -3.99
N ALA A 167 0.74 7.06 -4.66
CA ALA A 167 2.15 7.44 -4.75
C ALA A 167 2.35 8.89 -4.28
N VAL A 168 1.61 9.28 -3.24
CA VAL A 168 1.62 10.66 -2.71
C VAL A 168 3.00 10.95 -2.10
N ASP A 169 3.49 12.17 -2.32
CA ASP A 169 4.81 12.65 -1.92
C ASP A 169 6.03 11.94 -2.55
N LEU A 170 5.84 11.09 -3.57
CA LEU A 170 6.93 10.56 -4.40
C LEU A 170 7.40 11.57 -5.46
N ASN A 171 7.90 12.72 -5.01
CA ASN A 171 8.40 13.82 -5.83
C ASN A 171 9.95 13.81 -5.94
N LYS A 172 10.52 14.86 -6.54
CA LYS A 172 11.98 14.98 -6.69
C LYS A 172 12.71 14.97 -5.34
N GLU A 173 12.17 15.67 -4.36
CA GLU A 173 12.73 15.81 -3.02
C GLU A 173 12.78 14.46 -2.30
N TYR A 174 11.76 13.62 -2.51
CA TYR A 174 11.75 12.24 -2.04
C TYR A 174 12.92 11.43 -2.62
N PHE A 175 13.07 11.41 -3.95
CA PHE A 175 14.14 10.64 -4.61
C PHE A 175 15.54 11.24 -4.40
N GLN A 176 15.65 12.45 -3.87
CA GLN A 176 16.91 12.99 -3.35
C GLN A 176 17.29 12.43 -1.98
N ARG A 177 16.31 11.91 -1.21
CA ARG A 177 16.50 11.43 0.18
C ARG A 177 16.44 9.92 0.33
N PHE A 178 15.58 9.23 -0.43
CA PHE A 178 15.35 7.79 -0.28
C PHE A 178 15.58 7.01 -1.58
N ALA A 179 16.00 5.74 -1.46
CA ALA A 179 16.30 4.87 -2.60
C ALA A 179 15.08 4.10 -3.13
N SER A 180 14.27 3.56 -2.21
CA SER A 180 12.92 3.02 -2.43
C SER A 180 12.77 2.04 -3.60
N PRO A 181 13.32 0.82 -3.50
CA PRO A 181 13.19 -0.23 -4.53
C PRO A 181 11.73 -0.60 -4.84
N ASP A 182 10.83 -0.51 -3.86
CA ASP A 182 9.40 -0.84 -4.03
C ASP A 182 8.71 -0.01 -5.12
N VAL A 183 9.19 1.21 -5.40
CA VAL A 183 8.70 2.04 -6.52
C VAL A 183 8.99 1.38 -7.87
N PHE A 184 10.08 0.62 -7.97
CA PHE A 184 10.44 -0.16 -9.15
C PHE A 184 9.77 -1.53 -9.16
N LEU A 185 9.69 -2.21 -8.01
CA LEU A 185 9.12 -3.56 -7.92
C LEU A 185 7.60 -3.57 -8.16
N TYR A 186 6.87 -2.59 -7.63
CA TYR A 186 5.41 -2.52 -7.75
C TYR A 186 4.90 -2.63 -9.21
N PRO A 187 5.34 -1.81 -10.19
CA PRO A 187 4.88 -1.96 -11.57
C PRO A 187 5.32 -3.28 -12.22
N MET A 188 6.44 -3.88 -11.81
CA MET A 188 6.86 -5.19 -12.30
C MET A 188 5.93 -6.30 -11.80
N LEU A 189 5.54 -6.24 -10.52
CA LEU A 189 4.59 -7.17 -9.91
C LEU A 189 3.17 -7.03 -10.49
N LEU A 190 2.77 -5.83 -10.92
CA LEU A 190 1.51 -5.65 -11.65
C LEU A 190 1.56 -6.26 -13.06
N TRP A 191 2.73 -6.26 -13.69
CA TRP A 191 2.92 -6.85 -15.01
C TRP A 191 2.93 -8.38 -14.94
N ASP A 192 3.67 -8.93 -13.98
CA ASP A 192 3.71 -10.35 -13.68
C ASP A 192 3.90 -10.54 -12.17
N VAL A 193 2.87 -11.05 -11.49
CA VAL A 193 2.91 -11.22 -10.04
C VAL A 193 3.82 -12.37 -9.62
N ASP A 194 4.14 -13.29 -10.53
CA ASP A 194 4.91 -14.50 -10.25
C ASP A 194 6.43 -14.30 -10.52
N ILE A 195 6.87 -13.06 -10.77
CA ILE A 195 8.30 -12.73 -10.90
C ILE A 195 9.11 -13.10 -9.65
N ASP A 196 10.39 -13.39 -9.88
CA ASP A 196 11.38 -13.51 -8.81
C ASP A 196 11.75 -12.11 -8.30
N VAL A 197 11.20 -11.74 -7.14
CA VAL A 197 11.42 -10.43 -6.51
C VAL A 197 12.89 -10.19 -6.18
N ASP A 198 13.61 -11.21 -5.73
CA ASP A 198 15.03 -11.09 -5.38
C ASP A 198 15.87 -10.85 -6.63
N GLN A 199 15.54 -11.53 -7.73
CA GLN A 199 16.21 -11.30 -9.01
C GLN A 199 15.98 -9.87 -9.53
N GLU A 200 14.74 -9.34 -9.46
CA GLU A 200 14.47 -7.97 -9.89
C GLU A 200 15.08 -6.93 -8.95
N LEU A 201 15.16 -7.24 -7.66
CA LEU A 201 15.86 -6.41 -6.70
C LEU A 201 17.36 -6.35 -6.99
N ALA A 202 17.98 -7.48 -7.34
CA ALA A 202 19.38 -7.50 -7.78
C ALA A 202 19.57 -6.69 -9.07
N ASN A 203 18.63 -6.75 -10.02
CA ASN A 203 18.67 -5.94 -11.24
C ASN A 203 18.56 -4.44 -10.90
N PHE A 204 17.66 -4.05 -9.99
CA PHE A 204 17.59 -2.68 -9.48
C PHE A 204 18.93 -2.25 -8.86
N CYS A 205 19.50 -3.09 -8.01
CA CYS A 205 20.77 -2.83 -7.33
C CYS A 205 21.94 -2.64 -8.30
N GLU A 206 22.07 -3.52 -9.29
CA GLU A 206 23.09 -3.40 -10.33
C GLU A 206 22.94 -2.11 -11.14
N ASN A 207 21.72 -1.76 -11.56
CA ASN A 207 21.49 -0.56 -12.36
C ASN A 207 21.65 0.74 -11.55
N TYR A 208 21.17 0.74 -10.31
CA TYR A 208 21.12 1.95 -9.48
C TYR A 208 22.41 2.18 -8.69
N TYR A 209 23.04 1.13 -8.17
CA TYR A 209 24.25 1.20 -7.35
C TYR A 209 25.51 0.65 -8.02
N GLY A 210 25.39 0.01 -9.18
CA GLY A 210 26.53 -0.58 -9.88
C GLY A 210 27.04 -1.88 -9.27
N SER A 211 26.29 -2.48 -8.33
CA SER A 211 26.65 -3.74 -7.69
C SER A 211 25.43 -4.56 -7.33
N ARG A 212 25.46 -5.86 -7.66
CA ARG A 212 24.42 -6.82 -7.27
C ARG A 212 24.49 -7.16 -5.77
N ASP A 213 25.64 -7.01 -5.11
CA ASP A 213 25.82 -7.27 -3.67
C ASP A 213 24.90 -6.39 -2.81
N MET A 214 24.46 -5.26 -3.35
CA MET A 214 23.50 -4.37 -2.71
C MET A 214 22.13 -5.02 -2.46
N ILE A 215 21.83 -6.17 -3.09
CA ILE A 215 20.65 -6.97 -2.73
C ILE A 215 20.63 -7.30 -1.24
N GLU A 216 21.79 -7.49 -0.61
CA GLU A 216 21.86 -7.81 0.81
C GLU A 216 21.26 -6.71 1.70
N VAL A 217 21.19 -5.46 1.23
CA VAL A 217 20.56 -4.37 1.97
C VAL A 217 19.04 -4.43 1.91
N PHE A 218 18.50 -4.83 0.75
CA PHE A 218 17.07 -4.73 0.43
C PHE A 218 16.35 -6.07 0.35
N GLN A 219 17.01 -7.22 0.50
CA GLN A 219 16.30 -8.51 0.52
C GLN A 219 15.55 -8.73 1.84
N TYR A 220 15.95 -8.03 2.89
CA TYR A 220 15.26 -8.09 4.17
C TYR A 220 13.95 -7.31 4.10
N THR A 221 12.84 -8.03 4.30
CA THR A 221 11.51 -7.43 4.37
C THR A 221 11.38 -6.65 5.68
N GLU A 222 11.26 -5.32 5.58
CA GLU A 222 11.27 -4.45 6.75
C GLU A 222 9.94 -4.52 7.50
N GLN A 223 10.02 -4.94 8.76
CA GLN A 223 8.88 -4.99 9.67
C GLN A 223 8.87 -3.74 10.55
N ILE A 224 8.25 -2.68 10.04
CA ILE A 224 8.28 -1.32 10.63
C ILE A 224 7.06 -0.97 11.49
N ASP A 225 6.08 -1.86 11.63
CA ASP A 225 4.89 -1.59 12.42
C ASP A 225 5.20 -1.62 13.93
N PRO A 226 5.00 -0.52 14.68
CA PRO A 226 5.34 -0.46 16.09
C PRO A 226 4.54 -1.45 16.97
N ARG A 227 3.42 -1.99 16.48
CA ARG A 227 2.68 -3.07 17.16
C ARG A 227 3.47 -4.37 17.24
N HIS A 228 4.51 -4.50 16.42
CA HIS A 228 5.40 -5.65 16.28
C HIS A 228 6.84 -5.31 16.70
N ALA A 229 7.01 -4.51 17.75
CA ALA A 229 8.31 -4.01 18.22
C ALA A 229 9.32 -5.13 18.55
N GLU A 230 8.88 -6.36 18.79
CA GLU A 230 9.75 -7.52 18.96
C GLU A 230 10.66 -7.79 17.74
N GLN A 231 10.24 -7.36 16.54
CA GLN A 231 10.95 -7.54 15.27
C GLN A 231 12.07 -6.50 15.07
N PHE A 232 12.08 -5.41 15.85
CA PHE A 232 13.00 -4.29 15.66
C PHE A 232 14.45 -4.63 15.99
N ASN A 233 14.68 -5.61 16.87
CA ASN A 233 16.04 -6.09 17.13
C ASN A 233 16.64 -6.75 15.89
N SER A 234 15.85 -7.56 15.16
CA SER A 234 16.29 -8.19 13.91
C SER A 234 16.54 -7.14 12.84
N LEU A 235 15.65 -6.16 12.68
CA LEU A 235 15.83 -5.05 11.76
C LEU A 235 17.10 -4.23 12.09
N LYS A 236 17.36 -3.97 13.37
CA LYS A 236 18.59 -3.27 13.80
C LYS A 236 19.86 -4.05 13.44
N GLN A 237 19.88 -5.37 13.65
CA GLN A 237 21.03 -6.18 13.23
C GLN A 237 21.21 -6.18 11.71
N HIS A 238 20.10 -6.24 10.98
CA HIS A 238 20.10 -6.15 9.52
C HIS A 238 20.68 -4.83 9.01
N LEU A 239 20.29 -3.70 9.62
CA LEU A 239 20.78 -2.38 9.24
C LEU A 239 22.28 -2.19 9.55
N LEU A 240 22.78 -2.77 10.64
CA LEU A 240 24.23 -2.80 10.93
C LEU A 240 25.01 -3.60 9.87
N HIS A 241 24.47 -4.74 9.45
CA HIS A 241 25.04 -5.52 8.34
C HIS A 241 25.01 -4.73 7.02
N SER A 242 23.87 -4.11 6.73
CA SER A 242 23.68 -3.28 5.53
C SER A 242 24.70 -2.15 5.44
N GLU A 243 25.04 -1.51 6.56
CA GLU A 243 26.06 -0.46 6.61
C GLU A 243 27.45 -0.96 6.17
N ILE A 244 27.79 -2.20 6.56
CA ILE A 244 29.05 -2.85 6.17
C ILE A 244 29.05 -3.13 4.67
N VAL A 245 27.98 -3.73 4.14
CA VAL A 245 27.82 -4.01 2.70
C VAL A 245 27.97 -2.73 1.88
N VAL A 246 27.26 -1.67 2.25
CA VAL A 246 27.33 -0.37 1.54
C VAL A 246 28.76 0.17 1.53
N LYS A 247 29.45 0.13 2.68
CA LYS A 247 30.84 0.60 2.81
C LYS A 247 31.82 -0.21 1.98
N ASP A 248 31.60 -1.50 1.82
CA ASP A 248 32.46 -2.37 1.01
C ASP A 248 32.23 -2.12 -0.49
N VAL A 249 30.99 -1.92 -0.93
CA VAL A 249 30.68 -1.52 -2.31
C VAL A 249 31.24 -0.13 -2.64
N ILE A 250 31.23 0.82 -1.71
CA ILE A 250 31.87 2.13 -1.89
C ILE A 250 33.38 1.99 -2.17
N LYS A 251 34.07 1.06 -1.50
CA LYS A 251 35.51 0.86 -1.70
C LYS A 251 35.84 0.25 -3.07
N SER A 252 34.92 -0.51 -3.65
CA SER A 252 35.15 -1.24 -4.91
C SER A 252 34.70 -0.45 -6.14
N THR A 253 33.77 0.49 -5.99
CA THR A 253 33.27 1.30 -7.12
C THR A 253 34.22 2.44 -7.48
N SER A 254 34.35 2.72 -8.78
CA SER A 254 35.07 3.87 -9.32
C SER A 254 34.15 4.94 -9.92
N SER A 255 32.83 4.78 -9.75
CA SER A 255 31.81 5.68 -10.33
C SER A 255 31.35 6.70 -9.30
N ASP A 256 31.60 7.99 -9.57
CA ASP A 256 31.16 9.09 -8.70
C ASP A 256 29.63 9.08 -8.47
N VAL A 257 28.86 8.71 -9.49
CA VAL A 257 27.39 8.63 -9.41
C VAL A 257 26.95 7.54 -8.43
N TYR A 258 27.60 6.37 -8.47
CA TYR A 258 27.28 5.28 -7.54
C TYR A 258 27.75 5.60 -6.13
N THR A 259 28.96 6.15 -5.98
CA THR A 259 29.46 6.64 -4.69
C THR A 259 28.50 7.64 -4.03
N LEU A 260 27.95 8.59 -4.80
CA LEU A 260 26.96 9.55 -4.29
C LEU A 260 25.70 8.85 -3.77
N ARG A 261 25.15 7.91 -4.55
CA ARG A 261 23.94 7.15 -4.18
C ARG A 261 24.16 6.26 -2.95
N LEU A 262 25.33 5.63 -2.85
CA LEU A 262 25.69 4.78 -1.72
C LEU A 262 25.88 5.59 -0.43
N ASN A 263 26.52 6.76 -0.48
CA ASN A 263 26.63 7.65 0.68
C ASN A 263 25.25 8.12 1.17
N LYS A 264 24.36 8.49 0.25
CA LYS A 264 22.97 8.81 0.59
C LYS A 264 22.26 7.64 1.28
N LEU A 265 22.49 6.40 0.84
CA LEU A 265 21.93 5.21 1.47
C LEU A 265 22.47 5.00 2.90
N LEU A 266 23.74 5.35 3.17
CA LEU A 266 24.26 5.34 4.55
C LEU A 266 23.51 6.31 5.46
N ASP A 267 23.26 7.54 4.99
CA ASP A 267 22.47 8.54 5.73
C ASP A 267 21.05 8.02 6.01
N GLU A 268 20.47 7.35 5.02
CA GLU A 268 19.15 6.74 5.13
C GLU A 268 19.12 5.59 6.15
N ILE A 269 20.12 4.70 6.16
CA ILE A 269 20.27 3.63 7.16
C ILE A 269 20.40 4.22 8.57
N GLU A 270 21.23 5.26 8.74
CA GLU A 270 21.39 5.95 10.02
C GLU A 270 20.08 6.57 10.50
N HIS A 271 19.29 7.15 9.59
CA HIS A 271 17.97 7.70 9.88
C HIS A 271 17.02 6.63 10.44
N VAL A 272 16.96 5.44 9.81
CA VAL A 272 16.12 4.33 10.31
C VAL A 272 16.62 3.81 11.66
N HIS A 273 17.94 3.70 11.85
CA HIS A 273 18.52 3.34 13.16
C HIS A 273 18.09 4.29 14.28
N LYS A 274 18.09 5.61 14.03
CA LYS A 274 17.64 6.62 15.01
C LYS A 274 16.16 6.43 15.35
N TRP A 275 15.33 6.19 14.33
CA TRP A 275 13.91 5.93 14.51
C TRP A 275 13.64 4.67 15.36
N ILE A 276 14.31 3.55 15.08
CA ILE A 276 14.19 2.31 15.87
C ILE A 276 14.53 2.57 17.34
N ASN A 277 15.68 3.22 17.60
CA ASN A 277 16.13 3.49 18.96
C ASN A 277 15.15 4.41 19.72
N LYS A 278 14.52 5.38 19.03
CA LYS A 278 13.50 6.24 19.63
C LYS A 278 12.22 5.47 19.94
N THR A 279 11.82 4.53 19.09
CA THR A 279 10.58 3.76 19.25
C THR A 279 10.68 2.69 20.35
N LEU A 280 11.89 2.18 20.62
CA LEU A 280 12.14 1.21 21.70
C LEU A 280 12.40 1.84 23.08
N ALA A 281 12.58 3.16 23.16
CA ALA A 281 12.89 3.89 24.40
C ALA A 281 11.62 4.30 25.16
#